data_AF-A0A6X7TM28-F1
#
_entry.id   AF-A0A6X7TM28-F1
#
_cell.length_a   1.000
_cell.length_b   1.000
_cell.length_c   1.000
_cell.angle_alpha   90.00
_cell.angle_beta   90.00
_cell.angle_gamma   90.00
#
_symmetry.space_group_name_H-M   'P 1'
#
loop_
_entity.id
_entity.type
_entity.pdbx_description
1 polymer ?
#
loop_
_entity_poly.entity_id
_entity_poly.type
_entity_poly.pdbx_seq_one_letter_code
_entity_poly.pdbx_strand_id
1 'polypeptide(L)'
;FELEKLADSPYAPYGQTGGFSVAYTPNSKTFSPTSRPIYAALDFLNGENGGASAYGKSFFELNDNVKTNCTFSPFDIYGHRFGLDTSKLSTFCHMENLIASCQNDFFGYNCFKSLVKMAKGEKFLAHSNYGTGYEGNYIEAHIHGDVCLFRDIKHVYLSLQENSYSESQLYDYAKLINQALNRDCIILY
;
A
#
# COMPACT_ATOMS: atom_id res chain seq x y z
N PHE A 1 -23.92 12.59 4.28
CA PHE A 1 -23.11 11.37 4.44
C PHE A 1 -22.33 11.57 5.74
N GLU A 2 -22.70 10.89 6.81
CA GLU A 2 -22.09 11.09 8.14
C GLU A 2 -20.95 10.08 8.30
N LEU A 3 -19.73 10.50 7.95
CA LEU A 3 -18.52 9.65 7.93
C LEU A 3 -18.21 9.04 9.31
N GLU A 4 -18.61 9.73 10.38
CA GLU A 4 -18.40 9.31 11.77
C GLU A 4 -19.17 8.03 12.15
N LYS A 5 -20.21 7.67 11.38
CA LYS A 5 -21.01 6.45 11.60
C LYS A 5 -20.43 5.20 10.91
N LEU A 6 -19.31 5.31 10.20
CA LEU A 6 -18.66 4.20 9.50
C LEU A 6 -17.70 3.38 10.37
N ALA A 7 -17.35 3.86 11.57
CA ALA A 7 -16.45 3.16 12.49
C ALA A 7 -17.11 1.97 13.23
N ASP A 8 -18.44 1.88 13.21
CA ASP A 8 -19.24 0.83 13.86
C ASP A 8 -19.64 -0.30 12.87
N SER A 9 -18.75 -0.64 11.94
CA SER A 9 -18.97 -1.76 11.03
C SER A 9 -18.99 -3.09 11.78
N PRO A 10 -19.86 -4.06 11.43
CA PRO A 10 -19.81 -5.41 11.98
C PRO A 10 -18.46 -6.12 11.73
N TYR A 11 -17.62 -5.58 10.85
CA TYR A 11 -16.31 -6.14 10.52
C TYR A 11 -15.12 -5.49 11.26
N ALA A 12 -15.35 -4.41 12.03
CA ALA A 12 -14.30 -3.72 12.78
C ALA A 12 -13.46 -4.65 13.70
N PRO A 13 -14.02 -5.70 14.34
CA PRO A 13 -13.23 -6.63 15.17
C PRO A 13 -12.15 -7.41 14.40
N TYR A 14 -12.30 -7.60 13.08
CA TYR A 14 -11.33 -8.33 12.26
C TYR A 14 -10.11 -7.47 11.87
N GLY A 15 -10.17 -6.15 12.07
CA GLY A 15 -9.04 -5.24 11.86
C GLY A 15 -8.11 -5.09 13.08
N GLN A 16 -8.53 -5.59 14.26
CA GLN A 16 -7.75 -5.44 15.49
C GLN A 16 -6.66 -6.53 15.59
N THR A 17 -5.40 -6.13 15.43
CA THR A 17 -4.25 -7.03 15.56
C THR A 17 -3.95 -7.40 17.01
N GLY A 18 -4.51 -6.65 17.98
CA GLY A 18 -4.30 -6.78 19.41
C GLY A 18 -2.90 -6.34 19.88
N GLY A 19 -1.92 -6.25 19.00
CA GLY A 19 -0.53 -5.89 19.34
C GLY A 19 0.13 -6.88 20.31
N PHE A 20 1.12 -6.38 21.05
CA PHE A 20 1.81 -7.14 22.09
C PHE A 20 1.36 -6.73 23.49
N SER A 21 1.39 -7.69 24.41
CA SER A 21 1.30 -7.42 25.85
C SER A 21 2.57 -6.71 26.34
N VAL A 22 2.52 -6.17 27.57
CA VAL A 22 3.70 -5.61 28.26
C VAL A 22 4.83 -6.66 28.42
N ALA A 23 4.49 -7.94 28.38
CA ALA A 23 5.42 -9.06 28.41
C ALA A 23 5.91 -9.51 27.02
N TYR A 24 5.68 -8.70 25.97
CA TYR A 24 6.03 -9.00 24.58
C TYR A 24 5.41 -10.29 24.03
N THR A 25 4.20 -10.63 24.48
CA THR A 25 3.42 -11.75 23.92
C THR A 25 2.31 -11.24 22.99
N PRO A 26 2.10 -11.83 21.80
CA PRO A 26 0.95 -11.53 20.96
C PRO A 26 -0.38 -11.55 21.73
N ASN A 27 -1.17 -10.47 21.66
CA ASN A 27 -2.51 -10.45 22.26
C ASN A 27 -3.55 -11.19 21.40
N SER A 28 -3.25 -11.42 20.12
CA SER A 28 -3.98 -12.33 19.24
C SER A 28 -3.20 -13.62 19.05
N LYS A 29 -3.88 -14.78 19.18
CA LYS A 29 -3.26 -16.12 18.99
C LYS A 29 -2.75 -16.36 17.56
N THR A 30 -3.24 -15.60 16.59
CA THR A 30 -2.82 -15.69 15.18
C THR A 30 -1.81 -14.63 14.78
N PHE A 31 -1.45 -13.70 15.68
CA PHE A 31 -0.47 -12.65 15.40
C PHE A 31 0.96 -13.24 15.49
N SER A 32 1.63 -13.29 14.35
CA SER A 32 3.03 -13.67 14.24
C SER A 32 3.91 -12.41 14.13
N PRO A 33 4.80 -12.15 15.09
CA PRO A 33 5.61 -10.94 15.09
C PRO A 33 6.82 -10.99 14.17
N THR A 34 7.23 -12.18 13.72
CA THR A 34 8.26 -12.36 12.70
C THR A 34 7.74 -12.05 11.29
N SER A 35 6.43 -12.07 11.10
CA SER A 35 5.76 -11.55 9.90
C SER A 35 5.50 -10.05 10.03
N ARG A 36 6.55 -9.26 10.25
CA ARG A 36 6.41 -7.79 10.20
C ARG A 36 5.79 -7.43 8.85
N PRO A 37 4.78 -6.54 8.82
CA PRO A 37 4.20 -6.17 7.55
C PRO A 37 5.26 -5.57 6.63
N ILE A 38 5.28 -6.02 5.39
CA ILE A 38 6.01 -5.32 4.34
C ILE A 38 5.13 -4.14 3.94
N TYR A 39 5.67 -2.93 4.09
CA TYR A 39 4.95 -1.70 3.81
C TYR A 39 5.03 -1.39 2.32
N ALA A 40 3.88 -1.08 1.75
CA ALA A 40 3.70 -0.63 0.38
C ALA A 40 2.73 0.56 0.38
N ALA A 41 2.47 1.12 -0.80
CA ALA A 41 1.44 2.13 -0.98
C ALA A 41 0.34 1.59 -1.89
N LEU A 42 -0.91 1.89 -1.55
CA LEU A 42 -2.03 1.67 -2.44
C LEU A 42 -2.00 2.71 -3.55
N ASP A 43 -1.61 2.29 -4.76
CA ASP A 43 -1.60 3.15 -5.94
C ASP A 43 -2.98 3.24 -6.60
N PHE A 44 -3.91 3.96 -5.97
CA PHE A 44 -5.26 4.12 -6.51
C PHE A 44 -5.34 5.09 -7.70
N LEU A 45 -4.27 5.85 -7.98
CA LEU A 45 -4.20 6.77 -9.12
C LEU A 45 -3.52 6.20 -10.36
N ASN A 46 -3.01 4.96 -10.29
CA ASN A 46 -2.17 4.36 -11.33
C ASN A 46 -1.01 5.29 -11.71
N GLY A 47 -0.29 5.78 -10.70
CA GLY A 47 0.85 6.65 -10.90
C GLY A 47 1.95 5.94 -11.69
N GLU A 48 2.65 6.67 -12.55
CA GLU A 48 3.74 6.12 -13.38
C GLU A 48 4.86 5.48 -12.55
N ASN A 49 5.07 5.96 -11.32
CA ASN A 49 6.07 5.47 -10.37
C ASN A 49 5.43 4.86 -9.10
N GLY A 50 4.19 4.35 -9.24
CA GLY A 50 3.41 3.82 -8.13
C GLY A 50 2.92 4.89 -7.15
N GLY A 51 2.34 4.42 -6.04
CA GLY A 51 1.65 5.26 -5.05
C GLY A 51 2.55 5.98 -4.05
N ALA A 52 3.87 5.75 -4.09
CA ALA A 52 4.83 6.34 -3.14
C ALA A 52 6.21 6.56 -3.77
N SER A 53 6.25 7.31 -4.87
CA SER A 53 7.45 7.58 -5.67
C SER A 53 8.62 8.24 -4.92
N ALA A 54 8.38 8.83 -3.74
CA ALA A 54 9.46 9.35 -2.89
C ALA A 54 10.40 8.27 -2.34
N TYR A 55 9.99 7.00 -2.31
CA TYR A 55 10.81 5.88 -1.82
C TYR A 55 11.59 5.15 -2.92
N GLY A 56 11.40 5.56 -4.17
CA GLY A 56 11.99 4.94 -5.35
C GLY A 56 11.02 5.01 -6.52
N LYS A 57 11.56 4.95 -7.73
CA LYS A 57 10.78 4.84 -8.96
C LYS A 57 10.40 3.38 -9.17
N SER A 58 11.31 2.44 -8.95
CA SER A 58 11.02 1.02 -9.10
C SER A 58 10.01 0.51 -8.05
N PHE A 59 9.01 -0.26 -8.48
CA PHE A 59 7.95 -0.80 -7.60
C PHE A 59 7.51 -2.20 -8.05
N PHE A 60 6.72 -2.88 -7.24
CA PHE A 60 6.05 -4.12 -7.63
C PHE A 60 4.53 -3.97 -7.54
N GLU A 61 3.82 -4.60 -8.47
CA GLU A 61 2.38 -4.78 -8.41
C GLU A 61 2.10 -6.14 -7.75
N LEU A 62 1.27 -6.16 -6.72
CA LEU A 62 0.82 -7.40 -6.08
C LEU A 62 -0.21 -8.14 -6.96
N ASN A 63 -0.29 -9.46 -6.81
CA ASN A 63 -1.44 -10.23 -7.30
C ASN A 63 -2.71 -9.84 -6.53
N ASP A 64 -3.88 -9.93 -7.18
CA ASP A 64 -5.13 -9.43 -6.62
C ASP A 64 -5.54 -10.14 -5.32
N ASN A 65 -5.26 -11.44 -5.22
CA ASN A 65 -5.49 -12.22 -3.99
C ASN A 65 -4.61 -11.76 -2.82
N VAL A 66 -3.45 -11.16 -3.09
CA VAL A 66 -2.58 -10.59 -2.04
C VAL A 66 -3.09 -9.22 -1.64
N LYS A 67 -3.52 -8.39 -2.62
CA LYS A 67 -4.15 -7.09 -2.35
C LYS A 67 -5.36 -7.24 -1.42
N THR A 68 -6.20 -8.26 -1.60
CA THR A 68 -7.37 -8.52 -0.74
C THR A 68 -7.01 -8.92 0.69
N ASN A 69 -5.80 -9.46 0.89
CA ASN A 69 -5.31 -9.88 2.21
C ASN A 69 -4.54 -8.77 2.95
N CYS A 70 -4.28 -7.62 2.32
CA CYS A 70 -3.57 -6.52 2.96
C CYS A 70 -4.48 -5.78 3.96
N THR A 71 -3.86 -5.16 4.97
CA THR A 71 -4.49 -4.04 5.68
C THR A 71 -4.06 -2.72 5.08
N PHE A 72 -4.90 -1.70 5.22
CA PHE A 72 -4.69 -0.36 4.70
C PHE A 72 -4.86 0.66 5.81
N SER A 73 -4.06 1.72 5.77
CA SER A 73 -4.20 2.87 6.67
C SER A 73 -4.10 4.18 5.88
N PRO A 74 -4.76 5.26 6.33
CA PRO A 74 -4.78 6.54 5.62
C PRO A 74 -3.41 7.24 5.54
N PHE A 75 -2.44 6.77 6.33
CA PHE A 75 -1.06 7.24 6.44
C PHE A 75 -0.26 6.21 7.27
N ASP A 76 1.02 6.47 7.50
CA ASP A 76 1.85 5.72 8.47
C ASP A 76 1.30 5.92 9.89
N ILE A 77 0.50 4.95 10.35
CA ILE A 77 -0.10 4.97 11.69
C ILE A 77 0.89 4.58 12.79
N TYR A 78 2.04 4.00 12.43
CA TYR A 78 3.12 3.63 13.35
C TYR A 78 4.10 4.80 13.58
N GLY A 79 4.01 5.84 12.76
CA GLY A 79 4.78 7.08 12.88
C GLY A 79 4.57 7.80 14.22
N HIS A 80 5.63 8.46 14.70
CA HIS A 80 5.67 9.16 15.98
C HIS A 80 4.57 10.25 16.12
N ARG A 81 4.12 10.83 15.00
CA ARG A 81 3.10 11.90 14.99
C ARG A 81 1.70 11.41 15.37
N PHE A 82 1.36 10.16 15.07
CA PHE A 82 0.01 9.62 15.25
C PHE A 82 -0.11 8.58 16.36
N GLY A 83 1.02 8.16 16.95
CA GLY A 83 1.03 7.44 18.22
C GLY A 83 0.42 6.04 18.18
N LEU A 84 0.64 5.28 17.10
CA LEU A 84 0.13 3.92 16.94
C LEU A 84 -1.41 3.84 17.03
N ASP A 85 -2.10 4.42 16.05
CA ASP A 85 -3.56 4.39 16.01
C ASP A 85 -4.09 3.24 15.14
N THR A 86 -4.05 2.03 15.71
CA THR A 86 -4.55 0.81 15.03
C THR A 86 -6.05 0.83 14.74
N SER A 87 -6.82 1.75 15.34
CA SER A 87 -8.25 1.90 15.03
C SER A 87 -8.51 2.34 13.59
N LYS A 88 -7.51 2.93 12.92
CA LYS A 88 -7.56 3.38 11.53
C LYS A 88 -7.23 2.30 10.50
N LEU A 89 -6.89 1.09 10.95
CA LEU A 89 -6.64 -0.04 10.05
C LEU A 89 -7.93 -0.48 9.37
N SER A 90 -7.79 -0.79 8.09
CA SER A 90 -8.89 -1.23 7.23
C SER A 90 -8.47 -2.47 6.46
N THR A 91 -9.42 -3.31 6.10
CA THR A 91 -9.19 -4.45 5.21
C THR A 91 -10.02 -4.26 3.96
N PHE A 92 -9.86 -5.13 2.97
CA PHE A 92 -10.74 -5.15 1.80
C PHE A 92 -12.25 -5.23 2.17
N CYS A 93 -12.58 -5.94 3.25
CA CYS A 93 -13.96 -6.10 3.73
C CYS A 93 -14.45 -4.95 4.63
N HIS A 94 -13.56 -4.00 4.98
CA HIS A 94 -13.83 -2.92 5.92
C HIS A 94 -13.18 -1.61 5.44
N MET A 95 -13.40 -1.25 4.17
CA MET A 95 -12.80 -0.07 3.53
C MET A 95 -13.45 1.25 3.98
N GLU A 96 -14.63 1.19 4.60
CA GLU A 96 -15.34 2.36 5.11
C GLU A 96 -14.57 3.12 6.20
N ASN A 97 -13.78 2.41 7.01
CA ASN A 97 -12.93 3.02 8.02
C ASN A 97 -11.75 3.78 7.41
N LEU A 98 -11.18 3.27 6.30
CA LEU A 98 -10.17 3.95 5.52
C LEU A 98 -10.75 5.24 4.96
N ILE A 99 -11.94 5.16 4.37
CA ILE A 99 -12.68 6.33 3.85
C ILE A 99 -12.95 7.36 4.95
N ALA A 100 -13.43 6.94 6.12
CA ALA A 100 -13.72 7.84 7.24
C ALA A 100 -12.46 8.47 7.84
N SER A 101 -11.35 7.72 7.85
CA SER A 101 -10.08 8.14 8.43
C SER A 101 -9.19 8.89 7.44
N CYS A 102 -9.44 8.76 6.13
CA CYS A 102 -8.85 9.62 5.12
C CYS A 102 -9.39 11.03 5.33
N GLN A 103 -8.51 11.94 5.75
CA GLN A 103 -8.88 13.32 5.98
C GLN A 103 -9.29 14.00 4.65
N ASN A 104 -10.15 14.99 4.74
CA ASN A 104 -10.48 15.85 3.60
C ASN A 104 -9.25 16.72 3.25
N ASP A 105 -9.07 17.11 1.99
CA ASP A 105 -7.86 17.78 1.45
C ASP A 105 -7.49 19.18 2.03
N PHE A 106 -7.94 19.54 3.24
CA PHE A 106 -7.84 20.91 3.74
C PHE A 106 -6.46 21.32 4.27
N PHE A 107 -5.49 20.41 4.39
CA PHE A 107 -4.10 20.75 4.68
C PHE A 107 -3.10 19.77 4.04
N GLY A 108 -2.45 20.19 2.94
CA GLY A 108 -1.19 19.59 2.47
C GLY A 108 -1.31 18.45 1.45
N TYR A 109 -2.08 17.40 1.73
CA TYR A 109 -2.79 16.52 0.77
C TYR A 109 -3.24 15.26 1.53
N ASN A 110 -4.54 14.97 1.46
CA ASN A 110 -5.14 13.81 2.10
C ASN A 110 -6.03 13.13 1.06
N CYS A 111 -5.71 11.88 0.73
CA CYS A 111 -6.13 11.16 -0.48
C CYS A 111 -7.65 11.03 -0.75
N PHE A 112 -8.52 11.49 0.15
CA PHE A 112 -9.95 11.19 0.12
C PHE A 112 -10.66 11.70 -1.15
N LYS A 113 -10.52 12.98 -1.52
CA LYS A 113 -11.23 13.48 -2.70
C LYS A 113 -10.74 12.83 -3.98
N SER A 114 -9.44 12.55 -4.08
CA SER A 114 -8.86 11.81 -5.20
C SER A 114 -9.41 10.39 -5.27
N LEU A 115 -9.51 9.69 -4.14
CA LEU A 115 -10.08 8.35 -4.06
C LEU A 115 -11.54 8.34 -4.51
N VAL A 116 -12.35 9.30 -4.02
CA VAL A 116 -13.76 9.44 -4.41
C VAL A 116 -13.91 9.72 -5.91
N LYS A 117 -13.09 10.61 -6.48
CA LYS A 117 -13.12 10.90 -7.91
C LYS A 117 -12.74 9.69 -8.75
N MET A 118 -11.71 8.96 -8.34
CA MET A 118 -11.29 7.72 -9.00
C MET A 118 -12.40 6.66 -8.94
N ALA A 119 -13.03 6.47 -7.78
CA ALA A 119 -14.13 5.52 -7.62
C ALA A 119 -15.36 5.85 -8.50
N LYS A 120 -15.53 7.12 -8.86
CA LYS A 120 -16.58 7.59 -9.78
C LYS A 120 -16.18 7.54 -11.26
N GLY A 121 -14.94 7.17 -11.58
CA GLY A 121 -14.40 7.21 -12.93
C GLY A 121 -14.24 8.63 -13.48
N GLU A 122 -14.15 9.64 -12.61
CA GLU A 122 -13.97 11.03 -13.03
C GLU A 122 -12.51 11.27 -13.44
N LYS A 123 -12.30 12.05 -14.51
CA LYS A 123 -10.96 12.55 -14.85
C LYS A 123 -10.55 13.63 -13.85
N PHE A 124 -9.37 13.50 -13.26
CA PHE A 124 -8.78 14.57 -12.45
C PHE A 124 -7.26 14.55 -12.49
N LEU A 125 -6.67 15.70 -12.21
CA LEU A 125 -5.23 15.84 -12.05
C LEU A 125 -4.86 15.46 -10.61
N ALA A 126 -3.92 14.52 -10.45
CA ALA A 126 -3.38 14.18 -9.14
C ALA A 126 -2.77 15.42 -8.47
N HIS A 127 -2.93 15.55 -7.15
CA HIS A 127 -2.26 16.61 -6.40
C HIS A 127 -0.75 16.42 -6.48
N SER A 128 0.03 17.50 -6.53
CA SER A 128 1.50 17.43 -6.63
C SER A 128 2.18 16.69 -5.49
N ASN A 129 1.47 16.54 -4.37
CA ASN A 129 1.96 15.86 -3.18
C ASN A 129 1.59 14.37 -3.13
N TYR A 130 0.80 13.83 -4.07
CA TYR A 130 0.52 12.40 -4.10
C TYR A 130 1.81 11.58 -4.18
N GLY A 131 1.97 10.62 -3.28
CA GLY A 131 3.12 9.72 -3.24
C GLY A 131 4.45 10.35 -2.79
N THR A 132 4.47 11.60 -2.33
CA THR A 132 5.72 12.28 -1.92
C THR A 132 6.25 11.88 -0.53
N GLY A 133 5.73 10.80 0.06
CA GLY A 133 6.24 10.20 1.31
C GLY A 133 5.97 11.00 2.59
N TYR A 134 5.39 12.20 2.50
CA TYR A 134 4.92 12.92 3.68
C TYR A 134 3.62 12.31 4.21
N GLU A 135 3.40 12.43 5.52
CA GLU A 135 2.20 11.91 6.18
C GLU A 135 0.91 12.41 5.52
N GLY A 136 0.02 11.48 5.14
CA GLY A 136 -1.27 11.77 4.49
C GLY A 136 -1.26 11.72 2.96
N ASN A 137 -0.08 11.67 2.35
CA ASN A 137 0.07 11.79 0.90
C ASN A 137 -0.09 10.50 0.09
N TYR A 138 -0.23 9.38 0.78
CA TYR A 138 -0.47 8.07 0.21
C TYR A 138 -1.27 7.25 1.22
N ILE A 139 -1.97 6.23 0.73
CA ILE A 139 -2.59 5.21 1.57
C ILE A 139 -1.56 4.12 1.76
N GLU A 140 -1.21 3.83 3.00
CA GLU A 140 -0.26 2.79 3.33
C GLU A 140 -0.95 1.43 3.22
N ALA A 141 -0.27 0.46 2.63
CA ALA A 141 -0.68 -0.92 2.51
C ALA A 141 0.29 -1.81 3.29
N HIS A 142 -0.24 -2.70 4.11
CA HIS A 142 0.50 -3.63 4.94
C HIS A 142 0.33 -5.03 4.37
N ILE A 143 1.41 -5.58 3.84
CA ILE A 143 1.45 -6.95 3.33
C ILE A 143 1.87 -7.86 4.48
N HIS A 144 1.05 -8.83 4.84
CA HIS A 144 1.34 -9.71 5.98
C HIS A 144 2.16 -10.92 5.56
N GLY A 145 3.28 -11.13 6.26
CA GLY A 145 4.22 -12.24 5.98
C GLY A 145 5.23 -11.89 4.90
N ASP A 146 6.01 -12.90 4.50
CA ASP A 146 7.04 -12.73 3.48
C ASP A 146 6.42 -12.57 2.09
N VAL A 147 6.94 -11.60 1.32
CA VAL A 147 6.62 -11.43 -0.10
C VAL A 147 7.48 -12.40 -0.91
N CYS A 148 6.82 -13.33 -1.58
CA CYS A 148 7.44 -14.25 -2.52
C CYS A 148 7.16 -13.81 -3.96
N LEU A 149 8.21 -13.50 -4.71
CA LEU A 149 8.13 -13.03 -6.10
C LEU A 149 7.22 -13.90 -6.98
N PHE A 150 7.29 -15.23 -6.84
CA PHE A 150 6.56 -16.17 -7.70
C PHE A 150 5.09 -16.34 -7.32
N ARG A 151 4.74 -16.03 -6.07
CA ARG A 151 3.40 -16.25 -5.53
C ARG A 151 2.61 -14.94 -5.44
N ASP A 152 3.27 -13.87 -5.02
CA ASP A 152 2.62 -12.66 -4.53
C ASP A 152 2.71 -11.50 -5.50
N ILE A 153 3.70 -11.51 -6.39
CA ILE A 153 3.96 -10.41 -7.30
C ILE A 153 3.34 -10.71 -8.67
N LYS A 154 2.65 -9.69 -9.17
CA LYS A 154 2.10 -9.67 -10.52
C LYS A 154 3.12 -9.18 -11.54
N HIS A 155 3.71 -8.03 -11.26
CA HIS A 155 4.78 -7.43 -12.04
C HIS A 155 5.79 -6.74 -11.13
N VAL A 156 7.05 -6.67 -11.56
CA VAL A 156 8.08 -5.79 -11.01
C VAL A 156 8.40 -4.76 -12.07
N TYR A 157 8.19 -3.49 -11.74
CA TYR A 157 8.53 -2.34 -12.56
C TYR A 157 9.89 -1.81 -12.11
N LEU A 158 10.88 -1.88 -12.98
CA LEU A 158 12.22 -1.39 -12.72
C LEU A 158 12.48 -0.13 -13.54
N SER A 159 12.79 0.96 -12.86
CA SER A 159 13.13 2.21 -13.51
C SER A 159 14.55 2.13 -14.09
N LEU A 160 14.69 2.48 -15.36
CA LEU A 160 16.00 2.61 -16.01
C LEU A 160 16.85 3.73 -15.37
N GLN A 161 16.23 4.68 -14.68
CA GLN A 161 16.89 5.85 -14.11
C GLN A 161 17.58 5.57 -12.76
N GLU A 162 17.32 4.43 -12.14
CA GLU A 162 17.80 4.10 -10.78
C GLU A 162 18.92 3.06 -10.78
N ASN A 163 19.41 2.66 -11.95
CA ASN A 163 20.27 1.51 -12.10
C ASN A 163 21.64 1.86 -12.68
N SER A 164 22.67 1.12 -12.26
CA SER A 164 24.07 1.34 -12.67
C SER A 164 24.51 0.54 -13.91
N TYR A 165 23.72 -0.44 -14.35
CA TYR A 165 23.93 -1.20 -15.58
C TYR A 165 23.44 -0.42 -16.81
N SER A 166 24.00 -0.74 -17.98
CA SER A 166 23.51 -0.19 -19.24
C SER A 166 22.09 -0.67 -19.54
N GLU A 167 21.36 0.12 -20.32
CA GLU A 167 20.02 -0.23 -20.78
C GLU A 167 19.98 -1.61 -21.44
N SER A 168 20.94 -1.92 -22.32
CA SER A 168 21.06 -3.23 -22.96
C SER A 168 21.18 -4.39 -21.96
N GLN A 169 21.99 -4.23 -20.91
CA GLN A 169 22.18 -5.24 -19.87
C GLN A 169 20.87 -5.46 -19.09
N LEU A 170 20.14 -4.38 -18.78
CA LEU A 170 18.86 -4.49 -18.09
C LEU A 170 17.83 -5.25 -18.91
N TYR A 171 17.70 -4.95 -20.20
CA TYR A 171 16.81 -5.69 -21.09
C TYR A 171 17.18 -7.16 -21.20
N ASP A 172 18.48 -7.49 -21.27
CA ASP A 172 18.94 -8.87 -21.28
C ASP A 172 18.58 -9.59 -19.97
N TYR A 173 18.79 -8.96 -18.81
CA TYR A 173 18.41 -9.55 -17.52
C TYR A 173 16.90 -9.73 -17.38
N ALA A 174 16.10 -8.71 -17.71
CA ALA A 174 14.65 -8.81 -17.67
C ALA A 174 14.14 -9.95 -18.57
N LYS A 175 14.71 -10.08 -19.78
CA LYS A 175 14.40 -11.17 -20.69
C LYS A 175 14.76 -12.54 -20.11
N LEU A 176 15.96 -12.70 -19.56
CA LEU A 176 16.40 -13.96 -18.95
C LEU A 176 15.51 -14.37 -17.77
N ILE A 177 15.14 -13.43 -16.91
CA ILE A 177 14.24 -13.67 -15.79
C ILE A 177 12.85 -14.05 -16.32
N ASN A 178 12.26 -13.27 -17.22
CA ASN A 178 10.93 -13.55 -17.76
C ASN A 178 10.87 -14.92 -18.47
N GLN A 179 11.93 -15.29 -19.19
CA GLN A 179 12.08 -16.62 -19.80
C GLN A 179 12.16 -17.73 -18.75
N ALA A 180 13.00 -17.57 -17.72
CA ALA A 180 13.16 -18.55 -16.65
C ALA A 180 11.85 -18.76 -15.88
N LEU A 181 11.04 -17.71 -15.75
CA LEU A 181 9.74 -17.76 -15.05
C LEU A 181 8.59 -18.15 -15.96
N ASN A 182 8.81 -18.26 -17.27
CA ASN A 182 7.78 -18.43 -18.28
C ASN A 182 6.62 -17.43 -18.11
N ARG A 183 6.98 -16.18 -17.80
CA ARG A 183 6.06 -15.09 -17.47
C ARG A 183 6.72 -13.74 -17.69
N ASP A 184 5.98 -12.80 -18.27
CA ASP A 184 6.38 -11.39 -18.31
C ASP A 184 6.18 -10.74 -16.94
N CYS A 185 7.12 -10.99 -16.03
CA CYS A 185 7.07 -10.51 -14.65
C CYS A 185 7.84 -9.20 -14.46
N ILE A 186 8.99 -9.05 -15.13
CA ILE A 186 9.84 -7.86 -15.07
C ILE A 186 9.49 -6.92 -16.23
N ILE A 187 9.13 -5.69 -15.91
CA ILE A 187 8.82 -4.60 -16.83
C ILE A 187 9.84 -3.49 -16.59
N LEU A 188 10.52 -3.05 -17.66
CA LEU A 188 11.43 -1.91 -17.62
C LEU A 188 10.70 -0.67 -18.11
N TYR A 189 10.95 0.49 -17.49
CA TYR A 189 10.36 1.76 -17.89
C TYR A 189 11.24 2.97 -17.56
#